data_AF-A0A3B8PQH9-F1
#
_entry.id   AF-A0A3B8PQH9-F1
#
_cell.length_a   1.000
_cell.length_b   1.000
_cell.length_c   1.000
_cell.angle_alpha   90.00
_cell.angle_beta   90.00
_cell.angle_gamma   90.00
#
_symmetry.space_group_name_H-M   'P 1'
#
loop_
_entity.id
_entity.type
_entity.pdbx_description
1 polymer ?
#
loop_
_entity_poly.entity_id
_entity_poly.type
_entity_poly.pdbx_seq_one_letter_code
_entity_poly.pdbx_strand_id
1 'polypeptide(L)'
;MDRPQIVLAFILGYMLLCIVVGLWAMRRTRSTHDFFMAGSRLGFLVTSVAIFSSTMSGWGFVGGPGLVYKIGAGTFWMIVSTGLGFCGMFYLLGKRLRLMAEVTNPVSLPDVVTARYDSRSTGFLTAIAILLGVLGYLGT
;
A
#
# COMPACT_ATOMS: atom_id res chain seq x y z
N MET A 1 -15.14 22.61 27.26
CA MET A 1 -15.41 21.37 26.52
C MET A 1 -14.83 20.23 27.32
N ASP A 2 -15.64 19.23 27.63
CA ASP A 2 -15.17 18.06 28.37
C ASP A 2 -14.25 17.21 27.47
N ARG A 3 -13.32 16.45 28.07
CA ARG A 3 -12.40 15.54 27.36
C ARG A 3 -13.07 14.71 26.25
N PRO A 4 -14.25 14.09 26.44
CA PRO A 4 -14.91 13.34 25.36
C PRO A 4 -15.36 14.21 24.19
N GLN A 5 -15.77 15.45 24.43
CA GLN A 5 -16.22 16.36 23.37
C GLN A 5 -15.06 16.79 22.47
N ILE A 6 -13.87 17.00 23.05
CA ILE A 6 -12.66 17.34 22.30
C ILE A 6 -12.27 16.17 21.39
N VAL A 7 -12.23 14.94 21.93
CA VAL A 7 -11.90 13.74 21.15
C VAL A 7 -12.88 13.55 19.98
N LEU A 8 -14.18 13.67 20.25
CA LEU A 8 -15.21 13.53 19.22
C LEU A 8 -15.05 14.60 18.12
N ALA A 9 -14.74 15.84 18.49
CA ALA A 9 -14.50 16.91 17.54
C ALA A 9 -13.33 16.62 16.59
N PHE A 10 -12.22 16.08 17.10
CA PHE A 10 -11.08 15.67 16.26
C PHE A 10 -11.42 14.52 15.32
N ILE A 11 -12.16 13.51 15.80
CA ILE A 11 -12.58 12.37 14.96
C ILE A 11 -13.47 12.86 13.82
N LEU A 12 -14.49 13.67 14.14
CA LEU A 12 -15.41 14.21 13.14
C LEU A 12 -14.69 15.13 12.16
N GLY A 13 -13.77 15.98 12.64
CA GLY A 13 -12.95 16.84 11.80
C GLY A 13 -12.07 16.07 10.83
N TYR A 14 -11.42 15.00 11.30
CA TYR A 14 -10.61 14.13 10.45
C TYR A 14 -11.46 13.39 9.40
N MET A 15 -12.61 12.83 9.79
CA MET A 15 -13.53 12.19 8.84
C MET A 15 -14.03 13.17 7.77
N LEU A 16 -14.39 14.38 8.16
CA LEU A 16 -14.84 15.42 7.22
C LEU A 16 -13.71 15.81 6.26
N LEU A 17 -12.47 15.95 6.76
CA LEU A 17 -11.30 16.20 5.91
C LEU A 17 -11.10 15.07 4.89
N CYS A 18 -11.17 13.80 5.31
CA CYS A 18 -11.07 12.65 4.41
C CYS A 18 -12.15 12.67 3.31
N ILE A 19 -13.39 13.00 3.66
CA ILE A 19 -14.49 13.12 2.70
C ILE A 19 -14.22 14.26 1.70
N VAL A 20 -13.80 15.43 2.18
CA VAL A 20 -13.49 16.59 1.31
C VAL A 20 -12.36 16.24 0.34
N VAL A 21 -11.29 15.61 0.81
CA VAL A 21 -10.18 15.17 -0.04
C VAL A 21 -10.65 14.13 -1.06
N GLY A 22 -11.49 13.17 -0.65
CA GLY A 22 -12.06 12.16 -1.54
C GLY A 22 -12.92 12.77 -2.65
N LEU A 23 -13.82 13.70 -2.31
CA LEU A 23 -14.66 14.41 -3.29
C LEU A 23 -13.82 15.27 -4.24
N TRP A 24 -12.77 15.91 -3.74
CA TRP A 24 -11.84 16.68 -4.56
C TRP A 24 -11.04 15.78 -5.53
N ALA A 25 -10.57 14.62 -5.06
CA ALA A 25 -9.86 13.65 -5.89
C ALA A 25 -10.78 13.06 -6.97
N MET A 26 -12.03 12.74 -6.62
CA MET A 26 -13.04 12.22 -7.55
C MET A 26 -13.26 13.14 -8.75
N ARG A 27 -13.23 14.47 -8.55
CA ARG A 27 -13.36 15.45 -9.64
C ARG A 27 -12.18 15.43 -10.62
N ARG A 28 -11.05 14.81 -10.27
CA ARG A 28 -9.84 14.72 -11.10
C ARG A 28 -9.71 13.39 -11.84
N THR A 29 -10.44 12.37 -11.41
CA THR A 29 -10.49 11.08 -12.08
C THR A 29 -11.37 11.19 -13.33
N ARG A 30 -10.77 11.15 -14.53
CA ARG A 30 -11.51 11.18 -15.80
C ARG A 30 -11.42 9.88 -16.60
N SER A 31 -10.44 9.03 -16.30
CA SER A 31 -10.24 7.75 -16.97
C SER A 31 -9.99 6.61 -15.97
N THR A 32 -10.14 5.37 -16.42
CA THR A 32 -9.80 4.16 -15.66
C THR A 32 -8.33 4.13 -15.25
N HIS A 33 -7.43 4.65 -16.11
CA HIS A 33 -6.01 4.75 -15.80
C HIS A 33 -5.73 5.80 -14.72
N ASP A 34 -6.43 6.94 -14.76
CA ASP A 34 -6.34 7.94 -13.69
C ASP A 34 -6.84 7.39 -12.35
N PHE A 35 -7.82 6.49 -12.38
CA PHE A 35 -8.35 5.86 -11.17
C PHE A 35 -7.35 4.89 -10.53
N PHE A 36 -6.73 4.00 -11.33
CA PHE A 36 -5.83 2.97 -10.79
C PHE A 36 -4.38 3.43 -10.62
N MET A 37 -3.90 4.30 -11.52
CA MET A 37 -2.49 4.69 -11.60
C MET A 37 -2.27 6.18 -11.28
N ALA A 38 -3.32 6.94 -10.95
CA ALA A 38 -3.25 8.39 -10.75
C ALA A 38 -2.56 9.12 -11.94
N GLY A 39 -2.75 8.59 -13.15
CA GLY A 39 -2.16 9.06 -14.39
C GLY A 39 -0.63 8.93 -14.46
N SER A 40 -0.01 8.15 -13.57
CA SER A 40 1.45 8.02 -13.40
C SER A 40 2.17 9.34 -13.10
N ARG A 41 1.46 10.34 -12.56
CA ARG A 41 1.98 11.70 -12.30
C ARG A 41 2.41 11.95 -10.85
N LEU A 42 2.25 10.96 -9.97
CA LEU A 42 2.60 11.12 -8.55
C LEU A 42 4.13 11.17 -8.39
N GLY A 43 4.61 12.25 -7.76
CA GLY A 43 6.02 12.41 -7.42
C GLY A 43 6.47 11.41 -6.35
N PHE A 44 7.79 11.20 -6.26
CA PHE A 44 8.40 10.22 -5.34
C PHE A 44 7.89 10.34 -3.90
N LEU A 45 7.86 11.55 -3.34
CA LEU A 45 7.43 11.78 -1.96
C LEU A 45 5.98 11.33 -1.70
N VAL A 46 5.07 11.68 -2.61
CA VAL A 46 3.64 11.32 -2.47
C VAL A 46 3.47 9.81 -2.55
N THR A 47 4.15 9.17 -3.50
CA THR A 47 4.13 7.72 -3.67
C THR A 47 4.73 6.99 -2.47
N SER A 48 5.85 7.47 -1.91
CA SER A 48 6.48 6.90 -0.72
C SER A 48 5.57 6.98 0.51
N VAL A 49 4.92 8.14 0.73
CA VAL A 49 3.96 8.31 1.82
C VAL A 49 2.74 7.40 1.63
N ALA A 50 2.23 7.28 0.40
CA ALA A 50 1.12 6.39 0.10
C ALA A 50 1.46 4.93 0.37
N ILE A 51 2.64 4.45 -0.06
CA ILE A 51 3.11 3.09 0.22
C ILE A 51 3.21 2.84 1.73
N PHE A 52 3.79 3.78 2.48
CA PHE A 52 3.91 3.65 3.92
C PHE A 52 2.54 3.66 4.61
N SER A 53 1.64 4.54 4.20
CA SER A 53 0.28 4.61 4.71
C SER A 53 -0.50 3.32 4.45
N SER A 54 -0.34 2.71 3.27
CA SER A 54 -0.98 1.43 2.93
C SER A 54 -0.40 0.24 3.69
N THR A 55 0.86 0.33 4.11
CA THR A 55 1.54 -0.73 4.88
C THR A 55 1.19 -0.65 6.37
N MET A 56 0.92 0.54 6.90
CA MET A 56 0.53 0.72 8.29
C MET A 56 -0.87 0.18 8.56
N SER A 57 -0.94 -0.88 9.35
CA SER A 57 -2.18 -1.45 9.89
C SER A 57 -2.23 -1.35 11.42
N GLY A 58 -3.32 -1.81 12.03
CA GLY A 58 -3.46 -1.87 13.50
C GLY A 58 -2.34 -2.65 14.20
N TRP A 59 -1.68 -3.58 13.48
CA TRP A 59 -0.51 -4.28 13.98
C TRP A 59 0.64 -3.32 14.33
N GLY A 60 0.88 -2.28 13.52
CA GLY A 60 1.97 -1.33 13.76
C GLY A 60 1.79 -0.49 15.02
N PHE A 61 0.55 -0.17 15.40
CA PHE A 61 0.24 0.69 16.56
C PHE A 61 0.00 -0.08 17.85
N VAL A 62 -0.65 -1.25 17.79
CA VAL A 62 -1.03 -2.00 18.99
C VAL A 62 -0.25 -3.31 19.08
N GLY A 63 -0.16 -4.05 17.98
CA GLY A 63 0.49 -5.37 17.94
C GLY A 63 1.99 -5.30 18.23
N GLY A 64 2.72 -4.48 17.48
CA GLY A 64 4.17 -4.30 17.59
C GLY A 64 4.60 -3.84 18.99
N PRO A 65 4.10 -2.71 19.52
CA PRO A 65 4.42 -2.28 20.87
C PRO A 65 3.99 -3.27 21.95
N GLY A 66 2.84 -3.93 21.79
CA GLY A 66 2.40 -4.99 22.70
C GLY A 66 3.34 -6.20 22.72
N LEU A 67 3.95 -6.52 21.57
CA LEU A 67 4.95 -7.58 21.46
C LEU A 67 6.28 -7.18 22.09
N VAL A 68 6.73 -5.94 21.85
CA VAL A 68 7.92 -5.36 22.49
C VAL A 68 7.75 -5.32 24.01
N TYR A 69 6.56 -4.99 24.51
CA TYR A 69 6.27 -4.99 25.94
C TYR A 69 6.43 -6.39 26.56
N LYS A 70 6.07 -7.45 25.82
CA LYS A 70 6.16 -8.85 26.29
C LYS A 70 7.56 -9.46 26.16
N ILE A 71 8.24 -9.22 25.04
CA ILE A 71 9.47 -9.93 24.64
C ILE A 71 10.72 -9.04 24.78
N GLY A 72 10.54 -7.73 24.95
CA GLY A 72 11.63 -6.77 25.11
C GLY A 72 12.42 -6.52 23.83
N ALA A 73 13.71 -6.22 23.98
CA ALA A 73 14.60 -5.86 22.87
C ALA A 73 14.77 -6.96 21.79
N GLY A 74 14.38 -8.21 22.08
CA GLY A 74 14.41 -9.30 21.09
C GLY A 74 13.51 -9.04 19.87
N THR A 75 12.50 -8.18 20.00
CA THR A 75 11.62 -7.78 18.89
C THR A 75 12.31 -6.84 17.88
N PHE A 76 13.46 -6.24 18.23
CA PHE A 76 14.16 -5.30 17.36
C PHE A 76 14.60 -5.92 16.02
N TRP A 77 14.90 -7.23 16.02
CA TRP A 77 15.22 -7.96 14.79
C TRP A 77 14.11 -7.89 13.73
N MET A 78 12.83 -7.88 14.13
CA MET A 78 11.71 -7.74 13.18
C MET A 78 11.72 -6.37 12.48
N ILE A 79 12.06 -5.30 13.20
CA ILE A 79 12.16 -3.95 12.63
C ILE A 79 13.30 -3.90 11.62
N VAL A 80 14.48 -4.42 12.01
CA VAL A 80 15.67 -4.43 11.14
C VAL A 80 15.46 -5.28 9.90
N SER A 81 14.99 -6.52 10.06
CA SER A 81 14.75 -7.44 8.93
C SER A 81 13.68 -6.91 7.98
N THR A 82 12.57 -6.37 8.50
CA THR A 82 11.50 -5.81 7.66
C THR A 82 11.99 -4.57 6.91
N GLY A 83 12.70 -3.65 7.57
CA GLY A 83 13.25 -2.46 6.94
C GLY A 83 14.25 -2.81 5.82
N LEU A 84 15.20 -3.71 6.10
CA LEU A 84 16.16 -4.20 5.10
C LEU A 84 15.47 -4.93 3.95
N GLY A 85 14.44 -5.74 4.25
CA GLY A 85 13.65 -6.45 3.25
C GLY A 85 12.95 -5.51 2.28
N PHE A 86 12.27 -4.48 2.79
CA PHE A 86 11.65 -3.44 1.96
C PHE A 86 12.68 -2.70 1.10
N CYS A 87 13.79 -2.26 1.69
CA CYS A 87 14.85 -1.58 0.96
C CYS A 87 15.44 -2.47 -0.15
N GLY A 88 15.72 -3.74 0.15
CA GLY A 88 16.20 -4.70 -0.84
C GLY A 88 15.20 -4.95 -1.96
N MET A 89 13.91 -5.10 -1.63
CA MET A 89 12.84 -5.26 -2.61
C MET A 89 12.76 -4.06 -3.56
N PHE A 90 12.74 -2.83 -3.03
CA PHE A 90 12.69 -1.62 -3.85
C PHE A 90 13.94 -1.45 -4.72
N TYR A 91 15.13 -1.73 -4.18
CA TYR A 91 16.38 -1.65 -4.93
C TYR A 91 16.43 -2.65 -6.09
N LEU A 92 16.01 -3.89 -5.87
CA LEU A 92 16.09 -4.96 -6.87
C LEU A 92 14.97 -4.88 -7.92
N LEU A 93 13.74 -4.61 -7.49
CA LEU A 93 12.55 -4.70 -8.35
C LEU A 93 12.05 -3.34 -8.83
N GLY A 94 12.26 -2.26 -8.06
CA GLY A 94 11.66 -0.95 -8.32
C GLY A 94 12.00 -0.40 -9.70
N LYS A 95 13.30 -0.40 -10.07
CA LYS A 95 13.73 0.07 -11.39
C LYS A 95 13.18 -0.79 -12.52
N ARG A 96 13.19 -2.12 -12.37
CA ARG A 96 12.74 -3.06 -13.41
C ARG A 96 11.23 -2.94 -13.65
N LEU A 97 10.45 -2.87 -12.58
CA LEU A 97 9.00 -2.68 -12.66
C LEU A 97 8.65 -1.32 -13.28
N ARG A 98 9.40 -0.25 -12.96
CA ARG A 98 9.17 1.07 -13.56
C ARG A 98 9.42 1.08 -15.07
N LEU A 99 10.51 0.48 -15.52
CA LEU A 99 10.81 0.38 -16.96
C LEU A 99 9.74 -0.43 -17.71
N MET A 100 9.27 -1.55 -17.13
CA MET A 100 8.16 -2.31 -17.71
C MET A 100 6.85 -1.50 -17.70
N ALA A 101 6.61 -0.72 -16.66
CA ALA A 101 5.42 0.11 -16.57
C ALA A 101 5.38 1.21 -17.65
N GLU A 102 6.53 1.77 -18.02
CA GLU A 102 6.65 2.76 -19.08
C GLU A 102 6.35 2.18 -20.48
N VAL A 103 6.65 0.90 -20.72
CA VAL A 103 6.46 0.26 -22.03
C VAL A 103 5.07 -0.37 -22.18
N THR A 104 4.59 -1.07 -21.15
CA THR A 104 3.38 -1.90 -21.24
C THR A 104 2.13 -1.19 -20.67
N ASN A 105 2.31 -0.08 -19.95
CA ASN A 105 1.25 0.61 -19.22
C ASN A 105 0.30 -0.32 -18.42
N PRO A 106 0.85 -1.22 -17.57
CA PRO A 106 0.08 -2.20 -16.83
C PRO A 106 -0.76 -1.52 -15.75
N VAL A 107 -1.97 -2.03 -15.52
CA VAL A 107 -2.86 -1.54 -14.46
C VAL A 107 -2.69 -2.39 -13.19
N SER A 108 -2.27 -3.65 -13.34
CA SER A 108 -2.11 -4.59 -12.23
C SER A 108 -0.78 -5.36 -12.30
N LEU A 109 -0.38 -5.96 -11.17
CA LEU A 109 0.83 -6.79 -11.11
C LEU A 109 0.75 -8.04 -12.02
N PRO A 110 -0.39 -8.76 -12.11
CA PRO A 110 -0.57 -9.82 -13.10
C PRO A 110 -0.31 -9.39 -14.55
N ASP A 111 -0.69 -8.16 -14.93
CA ASP A 111 -0.46 -7.65 -16.28
C ASP A 111 1.03 -7.52 -16.58
N VAL A 112 1.84 -7.11 -15.59
CA VAL A 112 3.31 -7.08 -15.70
C VAL A 112 3.85 -8.48 -15.95
N VAL A 113 3.31 -9.49 -15.25
CA VAL A 113 3.74 -10.89 -15.39
C VAL A 113 3.34 -11.43 -16.76
N THR A 114 2.11 -11.20 -17.21
CA THR A 114 1.68 -11.60 -18.56
C THR A 114 2.53 -10.94 -19.63
N ALA A 115 2.82 -9.64 -19.52
CA ALA A 115 3.66 -8.93 -20.47
C ALA A 115 5.12 -9.43 -20.48
N ARG A 116 5.62 -9.92 -19.34
CA ARG A 116 6.98 -10.45 -19.23
C ARG A 116 7.12 -11.86 -19.83
N TYR A 117 6.12 -12.71 -19.66
CA TYR A 117 6.15 -14.12 -20.06
C TYR A 117 5.34 -14.42 -21.33
N ASP A 118 4.72 -13.39 -21.93
CA ASP A 118 3.83 -13.47 -23.09
C ASP A 118 2.75 -14.56 -22.95
N SER A 119 2.27 -14.76 -21.72
CA SER A 119 1.37 -15.87 -21.37
C SER A 119 0.23 -15.41 -20.49
N ARG A 120 -0.99 -15.61 -20.98
CA ARG A 120 -2.23 -15.26 -20.26
C ARG A 120 -2.49 -16.21 -19.08
N SER A 121 -2.09 -17.48 -19.19
CA SER A 121 -2.23 -18.45 -18.11
C SER A 121 -1.32 -18.11 -16.92
N THR A 122 -0.10 -17.61 -17.18
CA THR A 122 0.81 -17.19 -16.10
C THR A 122 0.28 -15.97 -15.34
N GLY A 123 -0.32 -15.00 -16.03
CA GLY A 123 -0.99 -13.86 -15.38
C GLY A 123 -2.18 -14.29 -14.54
N PHE A 124 -3.03 -15.17 -15.07
CA PHE A 124 -4.19 -15.70 -14.34
C PHE A 124 -3.78 -16.44 -13.07
N LEU A 125 -2.76 -17.32 -13.14
CA LEU A 125 -2.23 -18.00 -11.97
C LEU A 125 -1.66 -17.02 -10.93
N THR A 126 -0.99 -15.97 -11.39
CA THR A 126 -0.48 -14.90 -10.51
C THR A 126 -1.62 -14.15 -9.84
N ALA A 127 -2.69 -13.84 -10.57
CA ALA A 127 -3.87 -13.19 -10.01
C ALA A 127 -4.55 -14.04 -8.93
N ILE A 128 -4.69 -15.36 -9.17
CA ILE A 128 -5.20 -16.30 -8.16
C ILE A 128 -4.28 -16.35 -6.94
N ALA A 129 -2.97 -16.45 -7.14
CA ALA A 129 -2.01 -16.50 -6.04
C ALA A 129 -2.08 -15.24 -5.15
N ILE A 130 -2.19 -14.06 -5.76
CA ILE A 130 -2.37 -12.79 -5.03
C ILE A 130 -3.70 -12.81 -4.29
N LEU A 131 -4.80 -13.22 -4.93
CA LEU A 131 -6.13 -13.23 -4.32
C LEU A 131 -6.19 -14.17 -3.11
N LEU A 132 -5.62 -15.38 -3.23
CA LEU A 132 -5.49 -16.32 -2.11
C LEU A 132 -4.61 -15.76 -0.99
N GLY A 133 -3.51 -15.09 -1.33
CA GLY A 133 -2.65 -14.42 -0.35
C GLY A 133 -3.39 -13.33 0.43
N VAL A 134 -4.18 -12.50 -0.26
CA VAL A 134 -5.01 -11.45 0.37
C VAL A 134 -6.11 -12.07 1.25
N LEU A 135 -6.78 -13.12 0.80
CA LEU A 135 -7.77 -13.82 1.61
C LEU A 135 -7.15 -14.45 2.86
N GLY A 136 -5.96 -15.04 2.73
CA GLY A 136 -5.21 -15.57 3.86
C GLY A 136 -4.85 -14.47 4.86
N TYR A 137 -4.42 -13.30 4.38
CA TYR A 137 -4.11 -12.15 5.24
C TYR A 137 -5.35 -11.60 5.96
N LEU A 138 -6.50 -11.54 5.29
CA LEU A 138 -7.76 -11.06 5.89
C LEU A 138 -8.40 -12.08 6.83
N GLY A 139 -8.09 -13.37 6.67
CA GLY A 139 -8.61 -14.45 7.50
C GLY A 139 -7.89 -14.65 8.84
N THR A 140 -6.78 -13.95 9.07
CA THR A 140 -5.99 -13.98 10.32
C THR A 140 -6.13 -12.68 11.10
#